data_AF-A0A430QDX5-F1
#
_entry.id   AF-A0A430QDX5-F1
#
_cell.length_a   1.000
_cell.length_b   1.000
_cell.length_c   1.000
_cell.angle_alpha   90.00
_cell.angle_beta   90.00
_cell.angle_gamma   90.00
#
_symmetry.space_group_name_H-M   'P 1'
#
loop_
_entity.id
_entity.type
_entity.pdbx_description
1 polymer ?
#
loop_
_entity_poly.entity_id
_entity_poly.type
_entity_poly.pdbx_seq_one_letter_code
_entity_poly.pdbx_strand_id
1 'polypeptide(L)'
;MTNDEGLQRQLLQELQKQRFQQLGHQLTSICWDKCVTKLSNSLDSRTESCIVNCVERYIDVSGALTRRQNETRLGFMDVQPND
;
A
#
# COMPACT_ATOMS: atom_id res chain seq x y z
N MET A 1 35.68 5.21 8.95
CA MET A 1 34.61 4.83 8.00
C MET A 1 33.30 4.80 8.77
N THR A 2 32.57 5.91 8.87
CA THR A 2 31.36 6.04 9.71
C THR A 2 30.26 6.92 9.07
N ASN A 3 30.52 7.50 7.90
CA ASN A 3 29.57 8.38 7.21
C ASN A 3 28.56 7.60 6.33
N ASP A 4 28.95 6.43 5.81
CA ASP A 4 28.10 5.62 4.90
C ASP A 4 26.95 4.91 5.62
N GLU A 5 27.16 4.32 6.80
CA GLU A 5 26.10 3.60 7.51
C GLU A 5 24.97 4.53 8.01
N GLY A 6 25.34 5.73 8.46
CA GLY A 6 24.38 6.76 8.85
C GLY A 6 23.57 7.27 7.66
N LEU A 7 24.25 7.53 6.54
CA LEU A 7 23.61 7.96 5.30
C LEU A 7 22.67 6.87 4.75
N GLN A 8 23.08 5.60 4.77
CA GLN A 8 22.27 4.49 4.32
C GLN A 8 20.98 4.35 5.15
N ARG A 9 21.05 4.52 6.48
CA ARG A 9 19.87 4.52 7.35
C ARG A 9 18.92 5.67 7.04
N GLN A 10 19.45 6.87 6.85
CA GLN A 10 18.65 8.04 6.49
C GLN A 10 17.97 7.87 5.12
N LEU A 11 18.70 7.34 4.15
CA LEU A 11 18.15 7.04 2.82
C LEU A 11 17.00 6.04 2.89
N LEU A 12 17.16 4.96 3.65
CA LEU A 12 16.10 3.95 3.83
C LEU A 12 14.84 4.54 4.48
N GLN A 13 15.01 5.41 5.49
CA GLN A 13 13.90 6.12 6.12
C GLN A 13 13.18 7.04 5.13
N GLU A 14 13.93 7.78 4.32
CA GLU A 14 13.34 8.70 3.35
C GLU A 14 12.60 7.96 2.23
N LEU A 15 13.18 6.85 1.75
CA LEU A 15 12.50 5.96 0.80
C LEU A 15 11.21 5.39 1.38
N GLN A 16 11.19 5.00 2.66
CA GLN A 16 9.97 4.51 3.30
C GLN A 16 8.88 5.59 3.34
N LYS A 17 9.24 6.84 3.69
CA LYS A 17 8.30 7.97 3.68
C LYS A 17 7.77 8.25 2.28
N GLN A 18 8.64 8.28 1.28
CA GLN A 18 8.25 8.52 -0.11
C GLN A 18 7.27 7.43 -0.59
N ARG A 19 7.52 6.16 -0.28
CA ARG A 19 6.61 5.06 -0.60
C ARG A 19 5.26 5.21 0.09
N PHE A 20 5.26 5.62 1.36
CA PHE A 20 4.02 5.87 2.10
C PHE A 20 3.22 7.03 1.48
N GLN A 21 3.88 8.12 1.10
CA GLN A 21 3.25 9.25 0.41
C GLN A 21 2.63 8.83 -0.93
N GLN A 22 3.37 8.04 -1.72
CA GLN A 22 2.87 7.49 -2.98
C GLN A 22 1.63 6.62 -2.78
N LEU A 23 1.65 5.73 -1.78
CA LEU A 23 0.48 4.94 -1.41
C LEU A 23 -0.69 5.82 -0.98
N GLY A 24 -0.44 6.87 -0.19
CA GLY A 24 -1.45 7.85 0.22
C GLY A 24 -2.12 8.54 -0.97
N HIS A 25 -1.35 8.94 -1.97
CA HIS A 25 -1.89 9.54 -3.21
C HIS A 25 -2.70 8.53 -4.02
N GLN A 26 -2.23 7.29 -4.14
CA GLN A 26 -2.98 6.23 -4.83
C GLN A 26 -4.32 5.93 -4.14
N LEU A 27 -4.30 5.75 -2.82
CA LEU A 27 -5.50 5.53 -2.02
C LEU A 27 -6.47 6.71 -2.13
N THR A 28 -5.96 7.93 -2.08
CA THR A 28 -6.77 9.15 -2.28
C THR A 28 -7.48 9.10 -3.62
N SER A 29 -6.77 8.84 -4.72
CA SER A 29 -7.39 8.77 -6.05
C SER A 29 -8.46 7.68 -6.13
N ILE A 30 -8.13 6.46 -5.69
CA ILE A 30 -9.02 5.30 -5.79
C ILE A 30 -10.28 5.49 -4.94
N CYS A 31 -10.12 5.93 -3.69
CA CYS A 31 -11.23 6.07 -2.78
C CYS A 31 -12.05 7.33 -3.04
N TRP A 32 -11.45 8.37 -3.61
CA TRP A 32 -12.18 9.53 -4.11
C TRP A 32 -13.17 9.11 -5.21
N ASP A 33 -12.69 8.42 -6.25
CA ASP A 33 -13.52 7.98 -7.37
C ASP A 33 -14.63 7.01 -6.95
N LYS A 34 -14.41 6.23 -5.89
CA LYS A 34 -15.39 5.26 -5.37
C LYS A 34 -16.44 5.87 -4.45
N CYS A 35 -16.04 6.79 -3.59
CA CYS A 35 -16.88 7.25 -2.48
C CYS A 35 -17.48 8.64 -2.69
N VAL A 36 -16.81 9.51 -3.44
CA VAL A 36 -17.24 10.91 -3.60
C VAL A 36 -18.08 11.05 -4.87
N THR A 37 -19.39 11.14 -4.71
CA THR A 37 -20.34 11.23 -5.84
C THR A 37 -20.84 12.66 -6.08
N LYS A 38 -20.76 13.53 -5.07
CA LYS A 38 -21.21 14.93 -5.12
C LYS A 38 -20.19 15.81 -4.44
N LEU A 39 -19.95 16.98 -5.03
CA LEU A 39 -19.12 18.02 -4.43
C LEU A 39 -19.93 18.76 -3.36
N SER A 40 -19.36 18.91 -2.18
CA SER A 40 -19.92 19.61 -1.03
C SER A 40 -18.79 20.34 -0.29
N ASN A 41 -19.13 21.30 0.56
CA ASN A 41 -18.16 22.02 1.39
C ASN A 41 -17.52 21.14 2.48
N SER A 42 -18.14 19.99 2.77
CA SER A 42 -17.63 19.00 3.72
C SER A 42 -18.03 17.58 3.30
N LEU A 43 -17.27 16.60 3.78
CA LEU A 43 -17.65 15.19 3.66
C LEU A 43 -18.83 14.92 4.61
N ASP A 44 -19.90 14.33 4.08
CA ASP A 44 -20.98 13.83 4.92
C ASP A 44 -20.57 12.51 5.59
N SER A 45 -21.30 12.10 6.63
CA SER A 45 -20.96 10.91 7.42
C SER A 45 -20.93 9.62 6.61
N ARG A 46 -21.73 9.54 5.52
CA ARG A 46 -21.73 8.38 4.62
C ARG A 46 -20.47 8.33 3.78
N THR A 47 -20.04 9.48 3.25
CA THR A 47 -18.83 9.61 2.44
C THR A 47 -17.59 9.36 3.29
N GLU A 48 -17.53 9.91 4.49
CA GLU A 48 -16.46 9.65 5.46
C GLU A 48 -16.35 8.16 5.78
N SER A 49 -17.47 7.53 6.17
CA SER A 49 -17.51 6.09 6.44
C SER A 49 -17.10 5.27 5.21
N CYS A 50 -17.51 5.67 4.01
CA CYS A 50 -17.11 5.00 2.77
C CYS A 50 -15.60 5.06 2.57
N ILE A 51 -14.98 6.23 2.74
CA ILE A 51 -13.54 6.42 2.54
C ILE A 51 -12.74 5.57 3.55
N VAL A 52 -13.13 5.56 4.83
CA VAL A 52 -12.51 4.72 5.87
C VAL A 52 -12.55 3.24 5.44
N ASN A 53 -13.73 2.74 5.10
CA ASN A 53 -13.88 1.36 4.65
C ASN A 53 -13.10 1.08 3.36
N CYS A 54 -13.09 2.00 2.40
CA CYS A 54 -12.38 1.85 1.14
C CYS A 54 -10.87 1.66 1.36
N VAL A 55 -10.27 2.50 2.20
CA VAL A 55 -8.84 2.42 2.52
C VAL A 55 -8.51 1.11 3.23
N GLU A 56 -9.28 0.73 4.26
CA GLU A 56 -9.08 -0.52 4.98
C GLU A 56 -9.19 -1.74 4.06
N ARG A 57 -10.26 -1.81 3.25
CA ARG A 57 -10.46 -2.91 2.30
C ARG A 57 -9.35 -2.99 1.26
N TYR A 58 -8.86 -1.84 0.76
CA TYR A 58 -7.77 -1.82 -0.22
C TYR A 58 -6.48 -2.40 0.37
N ILE A 59 -6.13 -1.99 1.59
CA ILE A 59 -4.92 -2.49 2.28
C ILE A 59 -5.05 -3.99 2.56
N ASP A 60 -6.20 -4.43 3.06
CA ASP A 60 -6.47 -5.85 3.35
C ASP A 60 -6.31 -6.74 2.12
N VAL A 61 -6.94 -6.35 1.01
CA VAL A 61 -6.90 -7.11 -0.25
C VAL A 61 -5.51 -7.07 -0.86
N SER A 62 -4.86 -5.90 -0.91
CA SER A 62 -3.50 -5.77 -1.45
C SER A 62 -2.51 -6.63 -0.66
N GLY A 63 -2.64 -6.64 0.67
CA GLY A 63 -1.85 -7.51 1.54
C GLY A 63 -2.14 -8.99 1.31
N ALA A 64 -3.42 -9.38 1.14
CA ALA A 64 -3.80 -10.77 0.87
C ALA A 64 -3.26 -11.26 -0.49
N LEU A 65 -3.31 -10.42 -1.53
CA LEU A 65 -2.73 -10.73 -2.83
C LEU A 65 -1.21 -10.90 -2.76
N THR A 66 -0.53 -9.99 -2.04
CA THR A 66 0.92 -10.06 -1.86
C THR A 66 1.32 -11.34 -1.10
N ARG A 67 0.58 -11.72 -0.05
CA ARG A 67 0.82 -12.98 0.68
C ARG A 67 0.67 -14.19 -0.23
N ARG A 68 -0.42 -14.27 -1.00
CA ARG A 68 -0.65 -15.37 -1.95
C ARG A 68 0.43 -15.45 -3.04
N GLN A 69 0.88 -14.30 -3.55
CA GLN A 69 1.97 -14.24 -4.53
C GLN A 69 3.26 -14.81 -3.93
N ASN A 70 3.58 -14.44 -2.68
CA ASN A 70 4.77 -14.96 -1.99
C ASN A 70 4.66 -16.46 -1.71
N GLU A 71 3.50 -16.95 -1.26
CA GLU A 71 3.22 -18.38 -1.06
C GLU A 71 3.39 -19.17 -2.37
N THR A 72 2.80 -18.68 -3.47
CA THR A 72 2.94 -19.29 -4.79
C THR A 72 4.40 -19.31 -5.24
N ARG A 73 5.14 -18.22 -5.00
CA ARG A 73 6.56 -18.11 -5.36
C ARG A 73 7.44 -19.06 -4.55
N LEU A 74 7.13 -19.29 -3.27
CA LEU A 74 7.80 -20.30 -2.43
C LEU A 74 7.55 -21.71 -2.98
N GLY A 75 6.31 -22.02 -3.39
CA GLY A 75 6.01 -23.31 -4.04
C GLY A 75 6.74 -23.54 -5.38
N PHE A 76 7.14 -22.48 -6.10
CA PHE A 76 8.05 -22.60 -7.25
C PHE A 76 9.53 -22.77 -6.86
N MET A 77 9.96 -22.25 -5.70
CA MET A 77 11.34 -22.44 -5.21
C MET A 77 11.58 -23.87 -4.69
N ASP A 78 10.52 -24.65 -4.48
CA ASP A 78 10.58 -26.09 -4.17
C ASP A 78 10.61 -27.01 -5.41
N VAL A 79 10.44 -26.47 -6.63
CA VAL A 79 10.66 -27.24 -7.87
C VAL A 79 12.16 -27.31 -8.14
N GLN A 80 12.81 -28.37 -7.66
CA GLN A 80 14.16 -28.73 -8.10
C GLN A 80 14.13 -29.03 -9.61
N PRO A 81 15.12 -28.57 -10.41
CA PRO A 81 15.13 -28.77 -11.86
C PRO A 81 15.31 -30.23 -12.35
N ASN A 82 15.06 -31.25 -11.52
CA ASN A 82 15.32 -32.66 -11.83
C ASN A 82 14.26 -33.63 -11.29
N ASP A 83 12.98 -33.25 -11.32
CA ASP A 83 11.84 -34.19 -11.38
C ASP A 83 11.04 -33.94 -12.68
#